data_AF-A0A935E193-F1
#
_entry.id   AF-A0A935E193-F1
#
_cell.length_a   1.000
_cell.length_b   1.000
_cell.length_c   1.000
_cell.angle_alpha   90.00
_cell.angle_beta   90.00
_cell.angle_gamma   90.00
#
_symmetry.space_group_name_H-M   'P 1'
#
loop_
_entity.id
_entity.type
_entity.pdbx_description
1 polymer ?
#
loop_
_entity_poly.entity_id
_entity_poly.type
_entity_poly.pdbx_seq_one_letter_code
_entity_poly.pdbx_strand_id
1 'polypeptide(L)' 'MLDLIAEFLLNVVLIGVFYWPGWLFLRVLTLGRYPPRGEGKHDPEFVAVFGVVLLVVILLLGYA' A
#
# COMPACT_ATOMS: atom_id res chain seq x y z
N MET A 1 -17.31 -0.95 -20.32
CA MET A 1 -17.86 -1.83 -19.26
C MET A 1 -16.77 -2.72 -18.68
N LEU A 2 -15.96 -3.38 -19.52
CA LEU A 2 -14.77 -4.12 -19.06
C LEU A 2 -13.76 -3.22 -18.33
N ASP A 3 -13.53 -2.00 -18.81
CA ASP A 3 -12.56 -1.07 -18.19
C ASP A 3 -12.96 -0.68 -16.76
N LEU A 4 -14.25 -0.41 -16.52
CA LEU A 4 -14.79 -0.12 -15.18
C LEU A 4 -14.64 -1.31 -14.24
N ILE A 5 -14.82 -2.53 -14.74
CA ILE A 5 -14.65 -3.75 -13.94
C ILE A 5 -13.16 -3.94 -13.61
N ALA A 6 -12.28 -3.71 -14.58
CA ALA A 6 -10.83 -3.81 -14.38
C ALA A 6 -10.34 -2.77 -13.35
N GLU A 7 -10.79 -1.52 -13.47
CA GLU A 7 -10.44 -0.44 -12.54
C GLU A 7 -10.98 -0.71 -11.13
N PHE A 8 -12.21 -1.23 -11.01
CA PHE A 8 -12.77 -1.62 -9.73
C PHE A 8 -11.98 -2.77 -9.08
N LEU A 9 -11.69 -3.83 -9.84
CA LEU A 9 -10.91 -4.97 -9.34
C LEU A 9 -9.50 -4.54 -8.93
N LEU A 10 -8.86 -3.68 -9.72
CA LEU A 10 -7.54 -3.16 -9.43
C LEU A 10 -7.53 -2.31 -8.16
N ASN A 11 -8.55 -1.46 -7.96
CA ASN A 11 -8.73 -0.71 -6.71
C ASN A 11 -8.98 -1.63 -5.51
N VAL A 12 -9.84 -2.65 -5.65
CA VAL A 12 -10.10 -3.62 -4.58
C VAL A 12 -8.85 -4.41 -4.22
N VAL A 13 -8.03 -4.79 -5.20
CA VAL A 13 -6.78 -5.51 -4.94
C VAL A 13 -5.75 -4.57 -4.33
N LEU A 14 -5.52 -3.39 -4.90
CA LEU A 14 -4.55 -2.42 -4.38
C LEU A 14 -4.90 -1.98 -2.96
N ILE A 15 -6.11 -1.45 -2.76
CA ILE A 15 -6.51 -0.94 -1.45
C ILE A 15 -6.82 -2.10 -0.50
N GLY A 16 -7.53 -3.15 -0.95
CA GLY A 16 -7.92 -4.24 -0.07
C GLY A 16 -6.75 -5.12 0.38
N VAL A 17 -5.79 -5.40 -0.50
CA VAL A 17 -4.66 -6.30 -0.20
C VAL A 17 -3.43 -5.53 0.25
N PHE A 18 -3.06 -4.45 -0.45
CA PHE A 18 -1.78 -3.77 -0.21
C PHE A 18 -1.83 -2.66 0.83
N TYR A 19 -3.01 -2.21 1.24
CA TYR A 19 -3.12 -1.19 2.27
C TYR A 19 -2.53 -1.64 3.61
N TRP A 20 -2.90 -2.84 4.09
CA TRP A 20 -2.41 -3.35 5.37
C TRP A 20 -0.88 -3.54 5.43
N PRO A 21 -0.23 -4.20 4.45
CA PRO A 21 1.23 -4.32 4.45
C PRO A 21 1.92 -2.95 4.24
N GLY A 22 1.37 -2.07 3.41
CA GLY A 22 1.91 -0.72 3.25
C GLY A 22 1.83 0.12 4.52
N TRP A 23 0.73 0.00 5.27
CA TRP A 23 0.54 0.65 6.57
C TRP A 23 1.58 0.18 7.60
N LEU A 24 1.79 -1.15 7.69
CA LEU A 24 2.80 -1.72 8.57
C LEU A 24 4.21 -1.28 8.16
N PHE A 25 4.51 -1.30 6.86
CA PHE A 25 5.80 -0.87 6.35
C PHE A 25 6.10 0.60 6.68
N LEU A 26 5.15 1.49 6.44
CA LEU A 26 5.29 2.90 6.79
C LEU A 26 5.45 3.11 8.29
N ARG A 27 4.77 2.33 9.14
CA ARG A 27 5.00 2.36 10.59
C ARG A 27 6.39 1.89 10.96
N VAL A 28 6.92 0.84 10.34
CA VAL A 28 8.29 0.39 10.60
C VAL A 28 9.30 1.47 10.19
N LEU A 29 9.16 2.02 8.97
CA LEU A 29 10.05 3.07 8.45
C LEU A 29 10.03 4.35 9.30
N THR A 30 8.86 4.70 9.84
CA THR A 30 8.69 5.93 10.64
C THR A 30 8.83 5.71 12.13
N LEU A 31 9.24 4.52 12.58
CA LEU A 31 9.32 4.15 14.00
C LEU A 31 7.99 4.38 14.75
N GLY A 32 6.89 4.03 14.10
CA GLY A 32 5.52 4.16 14.62
C GLY A 32 4.95 5.57 14.54
N ARG A 33 5.65 6.54 13.94
CA ARG A 33 5.18 7.93 13.80
C ARG A 33 4.15 8.12 12.69
N TYR A 34 3.96 7.13 11.82
CA TYR A 34 2.91 7.13 10.81
C TYR A 34 1.54 6.66 11.38
N PRO A 35 0.43 7.35 11.03
CA PRO A 35 0.34 8.55 10.20
C PRO A 35 0.79 9.82 10.95
N PRO A 36 1.27 10.86 10.26
CA PRO A 36 1.68 12.12 10.88
C PRO A 36 0.57 12.71 11.76
N ARG A 37 0.92 13.15 12.97
CA ARG A 37 -0.05 13.78 13.88
C ARG A 37 -0.57 15.07 13.25
N GLY A 38 -1.89 15.15 13.03
CA GLY A 38 -2.56 16.35 12.54
C GLY A 38 -2.92 16.33 11.04
N GLU A 39 -2.52 15.31 10.28
CA GLU A 39 -3.00 15.15 8.91
C GLU A 39 -4.41 14.55 8.90
N GLY A 40 -5.37 15.35 8.43
CA GLY A 40 -6.72 14.90 8.13
C GLY A 40 -6.71 13.91 6.96
N LYS A 41 -7.50 12.84 7.12
CA LYS A 41 -7.79 11.80 6.12
C LYS A 41 -6.55 11.28 5.36
N HIS A 42 -5.98 10.22 5.91
CA HIS A 42 -4.95 9.42 5.26
C HIS A 42 -5.37 8.99 3.84
N ASP A 43 -4.48 9.18 2.85
CA ASP A 43 -4.67 8.75 1.47
C ASP A 43 -4.41 7.22 1.33
N PRO A 44 -5.46 6.40 1.16
CA PRO A 44 -5.33 4.96 1.08
C PRO A 44 -4.54 4.48 -0.14
N GLU A 45 -4.51 5.26 -1.23
CA GLU A 45 -3.75 4.92 -2.43
C GLU A 45 -2.25 5.03 -2.14
N PHE A 46 -1.83 6.07 -1.42
CA PHE A 46 -0.44 6.25 -1.01
C PHE A 46 0.08 5.07 -0.18
N VAL A 47 -0.69 4.63 0.83
CA VAL A 47 -0.31 3.47 1.64
C VAL A 47 -0.29 2.18 0.81
N ALA A 48 -1.26 1.98 -0.09
CA ALA A 48 -1.29 0.81 -0.96
C ALA A 48 -0.05 0.74 -1.87
N VAL A 49 0.42 1.86 -2.41
CA VAL A 49 1.66 1.93 -3.21
C VAL A 49 2.87 1.45 -2.41
N PHE A 50 3.00 1.87 -1.15
CA PHE A 50 4.06 1.37 -0.27
C PHE A 50 3.98 -0.14 -0.01
N GLY A 51 2.77 -0.70 0.06
CA GLY A 51 2.56 -2.14 0.13
C GLY A 51 3.05 -2.87 -1.12
N VAL A 52 2.79 -2.32 -2.31
CA VAL A 52 3.28 -2.87 -3.58
C VAL A 52 4.80 -2.80 -3.66
N VAL A 53 5.40 -1.65 -3.31
CA VAL A 53 6.86 -1.49 -3.27
C VAL A 53 7.50 -2.53 -2.35
N LEU A 54 6.93 -2.75 -1.16
CA LEU A 54 7.41 -3.78 -0.24
C LEU A 54 7.37 -5.17 -0.88
N LEU A 55 6.27 -5.54 -1.56
CA LEU A 55 6.17 -6.82 -2.24
C LEU A 55 7.25 -6.97 -3.32
N VAL A 56 7.44 -5.95 -4.16
CA VAL A 56 8.46 -5.96 -5.21
C VAL A 56 9.85 -6.15 -4.63
N VAL A 57 10.18 -5.45 -3.54
CA VAL A 57 11.47 -5.60 -2.84
C VAL A 57 11.65 -7.03 -2.31
N ILE A 58 10.62 -7.61 -1.67
CA ILE A 58 10.67 -8.98 -1.17
C ILE A 58 10.90 -9.98 -2.31
N LEU A 59 10.20 -9.82 -3.44
CA LEU A 59 10.35 -10.68 -4.61
C LEU A 59 11.76 -10.59 -5.20
N LEU A 60 12.31 -9.37 -5.33
CA LEU A 60 13.66 -9.15 -5.83
C LEU A 60 14.73 -9.77 -4.92
N LEU A 61 14.58 -9.61 -3.59
CA LEU A 61 15.51 -10.18 -2.61
C LEU A 61 15.37 -11.70 -2.49
N GLY A 62 14.16 -12.25 -2.65
CA GLY A 62 13.93 -13.69 -2.60
C GLY A 62 14.37 -14.44 -3.85
N TYR A 63 14.59 -13.73 -4.96
CA TYR A 63 15.15 -14.28 -6.21
C TYR A 63 16.67 -14.08 -6.36
N ALA A 64 17.28 -13.28 -5.47
CA ALA A 64 18.72 -13.00 -5.44
C ALA A 64 19.48 -14.01 -4.57
#